data_AF-A0A961S574-F1
#
_entry.id   AF-A0A961S574-F1
#
_cell.length_a   1.000
_cell.length_b   1.000
_cell.length_c   1.000
_cell.angle_alpha   90.00
_cell.angle_beta   90.00
_cell.angle_gamma   90.00
#
_symmetry.space_group_name_H-M   'P 1'
#
loop_
_entity.id
_entity.type
_entity.pdbx_description
1 polymer ?
#
loop_
_entity_poly.entity_id
_entity_poly.type
_entity_poly.pdbx_seq_one_letter_code
_entity_poly.pdbx_strand_id
1 'polypeptide(L)'
;MIRTGEQYRDSIRGNREIYVNGERVNDVTAYPQFKPLVDIRARIYDMQHEEAHRDVMTVQRDGEVNALGSALPYTQEDWWAKRRATDHMMNEVGGVVTRVGDETVGEMW
;
A
#
# COMPACT_ATOMS: atom_id res chain seq x y z
N MET A 1 -7.07 5.34 -10.19
CA MET A 1 -7.32 6.08 -8.93
C MET A 1 -6.55 5.50 -7.75
N ILE A 2 -5.73 6.31 -7.07
CA ILE A 2 -5.00 5.96 -5.85
C ILE A 2 -5.88 6.13 -4.59
N ARG A 3 -5.71 5.28 -3.57
CA ARG A 3 -6.45 5.35 -2.29
C ARG A 3 -5.62 6.07 -1.23
N THR A 4 -6.26 6.83 -0.34
CA THR A 4 -5.64 7.33 0.89
C THR A 4 -5.62 6.27 1.99
N GLY A 5 -4.80 6.48 3.02
CA GLY A 5 -4.74 5.62 4.19
C GLY A 5 -6.08 5.51 4.93
N GLU A 6 -6.85 6.61 5.00
CA GLU A 6 -8.19 6.58 5.61
C GLU A 6 -9.18 5.77 4.76
N GLN A 7 -9.17 5.97 3.44
CA GLN A 7 -10.00 5.15 2.53
C GLN A 7 -9.65 3.65 2.64
N TYR A 8 -8.37 3.32 2.85
CA TYR A 8 -7.97 1.95 3.14
C TYR A 8 -8.58 1.45 4.46
N ARG A 9 -8.45 2.19 5.56
CA ARG A 9 -9.04 1.83 6.86
C ARG A 9 -10.54 1.61 6.76
N ASP A 10 -11.25 2.53 6.11
CA ASP A 10 -12.69 2.42 5.86
C ASP A 10 -13.03 1.16 5.07
N SER A 11 -12.26 0.86 4.02
CA SER A 11 -12.49 -0.33 3.18
C SER A 11 -12.30 -1.66 3.91
N ILE A 12 -11.69 -1.65 5.09
CA ILE A 12 -11.43 -2.86 5.87
C ILE A 12 -12.21 -2.93 7.19
N ARG A 13 -12.93 -1.85 7.54
CA ARG A 13 -13.67 -1.75 8.80
C ARG A 13 -14.98 -2.53 8.70
N GLY A 14 -15.20 -3.44 9.65
CA GLY A 14 -16.50 -4.12 9.84
C GLY A 14 -16.95 -5.08 8.73
N ASN A 15 -16.15 -5.35 7.71
CA ASN A 15 -16.52 -6.22 6.59
C ASN A 15 -15.92 -7.64 6.64
N ARG A 16 -15.36 -8.04 7.79
CA ARG A 16 -14.61 -9.30 7.96
C ARG A 16 -15.01 -10.01 9.23
N GLU A 17 -14.97 -11.34 9.18
CA GLU A 17 -15.07 -12.19 10.36
C GLU A 17 -13.67 -12.63 10.78
N ILE A 18 -13.14 -11.96 11.79
CA ILE A 18 -11.80 -12.20 12.33
C ILE A 18 -11.96 -12.63 13.78
N TYR A 19 -11.23 -13.67 14.18
CA TYR A 19 -11.21 -14.17 15.54
C TYR A 19 -9.78 -14.22 16.06
N VAL A 20 -9.57 -13.74 17.29
CA VAL A 20 -8.29 -13.80 18.00
C VAL A 20 -8.56 -14.36 19.38
N ASN A 21 -7.85 -15.41 19.77
CA ASN A 21 -8.00 -16.06 21.09
C ASN A 21 -9.47 -16.46 21.42
N GLY A 22 -10.23 -16.87 20.42
CA GLY A 22 -11.65 -17.27 20.58
C GLY A 22 -12.65 -16.12 20.62
N GLU A 23 -12.19 -14.86 20.55
CA GLU A 23 -13.06 -13.68 20.53
C GLU A 23 -13.15 -13.07 19.13
N ARG A 24 -14.34 -12.56 18.78
CA ARG A 24 -14.55 -11.86 17.51
C ARG A 24 -13.98 -10.45 17.58
N VAL A 25 -13.20 -10.08 16.57
CA VAL A 25 -12.69 -8.72 16.39
C VAL A 25 -13.72 -7.88 15.65
N ASN A 26 -14.30 -6.89 16.33
CA ASN A 26 -15.33 -6.02 15.75
C ASN A 26 -14.74 -4.92 14.85
N ASP A 27 -13.55 -4.42 15.18
CA ASP A 27 -12.85 -3.41 14.40
C ASP A 27 -11.37 -3.77 14.25
N VAL A 28 -11.01 -4.31 13.08
CA VAL A 28 -9.62 -4.67 12.75
C VAL A 28 -8.70 -3.44 12.68
N THR A 29 -9.24 -2.25 12.42
CA THR A 29 -8.44 -1.02 12.25
C THR A 29 -7.90 -0.50 13.57
N ALA A 30 -8.58 -0.82 14.67
CA ALA A 30 -8.24 -0.37 16.02
C ALA A 30 -7.78 -1.52 16.95
N TYR A 31 -7.96 -2.78 16.55
CA TYR A 31 -7.60 -3.92 17.38
C TYR A 31 -6.08 -3.94 17.68
N PRO A 32 -5.63 -3.99 18.96
CA PRO A 32 -4.23 -3.74 19.33
C PRO A 32 -3.19 -4.58 18.58
N GLN A 33 -3.50 -5.85 18.32
CA GLN A 33 -2.60 -6.79 17.65
C GLN A 33 -2.47 -6.52 16.14
N PHE A 34 -3.46 -5.88 15.52
CA PHE A 34 -3.48 -5.59 14.08
C PHE A 34 -3.17 -4.14 13.77
N LYS A 35 -3.49 -3.21 14.68
CA LYS A 35 -3.35 -1.76 14.49
C LYS A 35 -1.97 -1.36 13.93
N PRO A 36 -0.82 -1.86 14.43
CA PRO A 36 0.48 -1.49 13.88
C PRO A 36 0.63 -1.83 12.39
N LEU A 37 0.13 -3.00 11.96
CA LEU A 37 0.20 -3.42 10.56
C LEU A 37 -0.80 -2.64 9.68
N VAL A 38 -1.99 -2.36 10.21
CA VAL A 38 -2.98 -1.50 9.52
C VAL A 38 -2.42 -0.10 9.34
N ASP A 39 -1.74 0.45 10.35
CA ASP A 39 -1.12 1.77 10.28
C ASP A 39 -0.03 1.83 9.22
N ILE A 40 0.83 0.82 9.14
CA ILE A 40 1.87 0.74 8.10
C ILE A 40 1.24 0.63 6.70
N ARG A 41 0.18 -0.18 6.55
CA ARG A 41 -0.53 -0.26 5.27
C ARG A 41 -1.19 1.06 4.87
N ALA A 42 -1.81 1.76 5.82
CA ALA A 42 -2.36 3.09 5.59
C ALA A 42 -1.26 4.09 5.17
N ARG A 43 -0.09 4.06 5.83
CA ARG A 43 1.07 4.89 5.47
C ARG A 43 1.46 4.74 4.00
N ILE A 44 1.53 3.50 3.49
CA ILE A 44 1.91 3.24 2.09
C ILE A 44 0.94 3.89 1.09
N TYR A 45 -0.35 3.93 1.42
CA TYR A 45 -1.36 4.63 0.61
C TYR A 45 -1.19 6.14 0.67
N ASP A 46 -0.93 6.70 1.85
CA ASP A 46 -0.70 8.15 2.02
C ASP A 46 0.55 8.62 1.27
N MET A 47 1.60 7.81 1.21
CA MET A 47 2.81 8.12 0.43
C MET A 47 2.52 8.45 -1.04
N GLN A 48 1.49 7.86 -1.66
CA GLN A 48 1.15 8.15 -3.06
C GLN A 48 0.63 9.58 -3.27
N HIS A 49 0.23 10.26 -2.19
CA HIS A 49 -0.34 11.61 -2.20
C HIS A 49 0.67 12.69 -1.80
N GLU A 50 1.76 12.29 -1.13
CA GLU A 50 2.75 13.19 -0.57
C GLU A 50 3.80 13.59 -1.61
N GLU A 51 4.10 14.89 -1.70
CA GLU A 51 5.06 15.44 -2.67
C GLU A 51 6.43 14.75 -2.61
N ALA A 52 6.89 14.39 -1.40
CA ALA A 52 8.17 13.72 -1.18
C ALA A 52 8.27 12.31 -1.79
N HIS A 53 7.16 11.71 -2.21
CA HIS A 53 7.10 10.31 -2.60
C HIS A 53 6.35 10.10 -3.92
N ARG A 54 5.40 10.98 -4.24
CA ARG A 54 4.48 10.87 -5.38
C ARG A 54 5.21 10.59 -6.69
N ASP A 55 6.31 11.28 -6.97
CA ASP A 55 7.03 11.15 -8.25
C ASP A 55 7.68 9.77 -8.43
N VAL A 56 7.99 9.08 -7.33
CA VAL A 56 8.55 7.72 -7.35
C VAL A 56 7.44 6.67 -7.27
N MET A 57 6.36 6.95 -6.56
CA MET A 57 5.29 5.99 -6.23
C MET A 57 4.14 5.95 -7.25
N THR A 58 4.06 6.91 -8.16
CA THR A 58 2.91 7.08 -9.06
C THR A 58 3.31 7.23 -10.53
N VAL A 59 2.34 7.09 -11.43
CA VAL A 59 2.47 7.34 -12.87
C VAL A 59 1.21 8.05 -13.37
N GLN A 60 1.36 8.94 -14.35
CA GLN A 60 0.22 9.51 -15.07
C GLN A 60 -0.13 8.63 -16.28
N ARG A 61 -1.38 8.20 -16.37
CA ARG A 61 -1.93 7.43 -17.50
C ARG A 61 -3.33 7.96 -17.80
N ASP A 62 -3.60 8.28 -19.06
CA ASP A 62 -4.91 8.77 -19.54
C ASP A 62 -5.46 9.97 -18.76
N GLY A 63 -4.58 10.86 -18.29
CA GLY A 63 -4.94 12.05 -17.50
C GLY A 63 -5.19 11.76 -16.01
N GLU A 64 -5.03 10.51 -15.56
CA GLU A 64 -5.18 10.11 -14.17
C GLU A 64 -3.85 9.72 -13.51
N VAL A 65 -3.74 10.00 -12.21
CA VAL A 65 -2.64 9.52 -11.37
C VAL A 65 -2.97 8.12 -10.86
N ASN A 66 -2.06 7.18 -11.11
CA ASN A 66 -2.18 5.78 -10.75
C ASN A 66 -0.95 5.30 -9.98
N ALA A 67 -1.10 4.25 -9.18
CA ALA A 67 0.01 3.64 -8.47
C ALA A 67 1.00 3.01 -9.45
N LEU A 68 2.30 3.26 -9.29
CA LEU A 68 3.34 2.64 -10.13
C LEU A 68 3.36 1.11 -9.97
N GLY A 69 3.02 0.60 -8.78
CA GLY A 69 2.89 -0.82 -8.49
C GLY A 69 1.99 -1.55 -9.49
N SER A 70 0.89 -0.93 -9.91
CA SER A 70 -0.09 -1.49 -10.86
C SER A 70 0.19 -1.17 -12.33
N ALA A 71 1.18 -0.33 -12.64
CA ALA A 71 1.52 0.00 -14.02
C ALA A 71 2.14 -1.21 -14.74
N LEU A 72 1.75 -1.50 -15.98
CA LEU A 72 2.36 -2.58 -16.75
C LEU A 72 3.76 -2.16 -17.26
N PRO A 73 4.79 -3.01 -17.10
CA PRO A 73 6.13 -2.71 -17.60
C PRO A 73 6.28 -3.14 -19.07
N TYR A 74 6.52 -2.18 -19.96
CA TYR A 74 6.74 -2.42 -21.39
C TYR A 74 8.20 -2.24 -21.82
N THR A 75 9.00 -1.61 -20.96
CA THR A 75 10.40 -1.29 -21.19
C THR A 75 11.25 -1.66 -19.97
N GLN A 76 12.57 -1.72 -20.15
CA GLN A 76 13.50 -1.91 -19.04
C GLN A 76 13.40 -0.78 -18.00
N GLU A 77 13.11 0.44 -18.45
CA GLU A 77 12.96 1.58 -17.53
C GLU A 77 11.74 1.43 -16.62
N ASP A 78 10.65 0.83 -17.12
CA ASP A 78 9.46 0.55 -16.29
C ASP A 78 9.80 -0.42 -15.16
N TRP A 79 10.64 -1.43 -15.42
CA TRP A 79 11.12 -2.35 -14.40
C TRP A 79 12.00 -1.66 -13.36
N TRP A 80 12.92 -0.79 -13.80
CA TRP A 80 13.71 0.00 -12.88
C TRP A 80 12.86 0.97 -12.06
N ALA A 81 11.82 1.55 -12.65
CA ALA A 81 10.88 2.41 -11.94
C ALA A 81 10.15 1.62 -10.84
N LYS A 82 9.62 0.43 -11.15
CA LYS A 82 9.00 -0.47 -10.16
C LYS A 82 9.94 -0.83 -9.01
N ARG A 83 11.20 -1.15 -9.35
CA ARG A 83 12.22 -1.46 -8.35
C ARG A 83 12.49 -0.27 -7.44
N ARG A 84 12.70 0.94 -8.00
CA ARG A 84 12.92 2.17 -7.22
C ARG A 84 11.75 2.46 -6.29
N ALA A 85 10.51 2.29 -6.76
CA ALA A 85 9.34 2.47 -5.90
C ALA A 85 9.25 1.45 -4.78
N THR A 86 9.56 0.18 -5.07
CA THR A 86 9.59 -0.88 -4.07
C THR A 86 10.65 -0.60 -3.01
N ASP A 87 11.88 -0.27 -3.42
CA ASP A 87 12.98 0.05 -2.51
C ASP A 87 12.65 1.29 -1.67
N HIS A 88 12.13 2.35 -2.29
CA HIS A 88 11.73 3.58 -1.62
C HIS A 88 10.65 3.32 -0.55
N MET A 89 9.59 2.59 -0.92
CA MET A 89 8.52 2.24 0.01
C MET A 89 9.02 1.37 1.16
N MET A 90 9.79 0.33 0.87
CA MET A 90 10.29 -0.58 1.90
C MET A 90 11.24 0.12 2.88
N ASN A 91 12.07 1.04 2.39
CA ASN A 91 12.93 1.86 3.24
C ASN A 91 12.13 2.79 4.15
N GLU A 92 11.08 3.42 3.62
CA GLU A 92 10.20 4.30 4.39
C GLU A 92 9.49 3.56 5.53
N VAL A 93 9.02 2.33 5.29
CA VAL A 93 8.32 1.52 6.32
C VAL A 93 9.25 0.63 7.14
N GLY A 94 10.57 0.77 6.98
CA GLY A 94 11.59 0.06 7.75
C GLY A 94 11.79 -1.42 7.41
N GLY A 95 11.26 -1.91 6.28
CA GLY A 95 11.49 -3.28 5.78
C GLY A 95 10.93 -4.42 6.64
N VAL A 96 10.06 -4.11 7.61
CA VAL A 96 9.49 -5.10 8.54
C VAL A 96 8.24 -5.77 7.95
N VAL A 97 7.39 -4.99 7.28
CA VAL A 97 6.15 -5.49 6.66
C VAL A 97 6.43 -5.90 5.23
N THR A 98 6.76 -7.18 5.04
CA THR A 98 7.17 -7.72 3.74
C THR A 98 6.00 -8.21 2.88
N ARG A 99 4.87 -8.55 3.49
CA ARG A 99 3.63 -8.89 2.78
C ARG A 99 2.73 -7.68 2.62
N VAL A 100 3.10 -6.86 1.65
CA VAL A 100 2.25 -5.81 1.09
C VAL A 100 1.41 -6.37 -0.06
N GLY A 101 0.52 -5.53 -0.63
CA GLY A 101 -0.45 -5.96 -1.62
C GLY A 101 0.02 -5.56 -3.00
N ASP A 102 -0.48 -6.25 -4.02
CA ASP A 102 -0.03 -6.08 -5.41
C ASP A 102 -0.34 -4.66 -5.93
N GLU A 103 -1.33 -4.00 -5.33
CA GLU A 103 -1.65 -2.59 -5.57
C GLU A 103 -0.58 -1.61 -5.07
N THR A 104 0.31 -2.06 -4.19
CA THR A 104 1.40 -1.26 -3.59
C THR A 104 2.78 -1.68 -4.07
N VAL A 105 3.03 -2.98 -4.15
CA VAL A 105 4.22 -3.58 -4.79
C VAL A 105 3.68 -4.67 -5.71
N GLY A 106 3.57 -4.35 -6.98
CA GLY A 106 3.16 -5.32 -7.99
C GLY A 106 4.11 -6.50 -7.99
N GLU A 107 3.56 -7.67 -8.30
CA GLU A 107 4.31 -8.90 -8.38
C GLU A 107 5.52 -8.74 -9.33
N MET A 108 6.73 -8.73 -8.77
CA MET A 108 7.98 -8.58 -9.53
C MET A 108 8.46 -9.96 -9.98
N TRP A 109 7.80 -10.52 -10.99
CA TRP A 109 8.28 -11.70 -11.72
C TRP A 109 8.55 -11.39 -13.18
#